data_AF-A0A314U7B6-F1
#
_entry.id   AF-A0A314U7B6-F1
#
_cell.length_a   1.000
_cell.length_b   1.000
_cell.length_c   1.000
_cell.angle_alpha   90.00
_cell.angle_beta   90.00
_cell.angle_gamma   90.00
#
_symmetry.space_group_name_H-M   'P 1'
#
loop_
_entity.id
_entity.type
_entity.pdbx_description
1 polymer ?
#
loop_
_entity_poly.entity_id
_entity_poly.type
_entity_poly.pdbx_seq_one_letter_code
_entity_poly.pdbx_strand_id
1 'polypeptide(L)'
;MSPIQPASLIQVVTPDYLPPAEAPYPTLTASDVIEPPLPSVESAPAPGPTGRSTVGAPPPPNRQPKIAAGFFLSSLAMLIATLFLL
;
A
#
# COMPACT_ATOMS: atom_id res chain seq x y z
N MET A 1 26.95 1.52 -28.84
CA MET A 1 26.93 0.41 -27.87
C MET A 1 25.54 -0.18 -27.90
N SER A 2 25.39 -1.49 -28.14
CA SER A 2 24.09 -2.15 -28.12
C SER A 2 23.65 -2.42 -26.68
N PRO A 3 22.35 -2.33 -26.37
CA PRO A 3 21.83 -2.70 -25.05
C PRO A 3 22.07 -4.19 -24.79
N ILE A 4 22.49 -4.51 -23.57
CA ILE A 4 22.65 -5.89 -23.11
C ILE A 4 21.31 -6.34 -22.52
N GLN A 5 20.91 -7.60 -22.76
CA GLN A 5 19.69 -8.13 -22.18
C GLN A 5 19.77 -8.15 -20.64
N PRO A 6 18.66 -7.82 -19.95
CA PRO A 6 18.57 -7.98 -18.49
C PRO A 6 18.97 -9.40 -18.07
N ALA A 7 19.63 -9.53 -16.93
CA ALA A 7 20.08 -10.80 -16.36
C ALA A 7 21.07 -11.63 -17.22
N SER A 8 21.58 -11.10 -18.34
CA SER A 8 22.61 -11.76 -19.16
C SER A 8 23.85 -12.18 -18.37
N LEU A 9 24.22 -11.40 -17.35
CA LEU A 9 25.36 -11.69 -16.49
C LEU A 9 25.11 -12.91 -15.59
N ILE A 10 23.87 -13.12 -15.14
CA ILE A 10 23.48 -14.29 -14.33
C ILE A 10 23.60 -15.58 -15.14
N GLN A 11 23.39 -15.53 -16.46
CA GLN A 11 23.51 -16.70 -17.34
C GLN A 11 24.95 -17.23 -17.46
N VAL A 12 25.95 -16.41 -17.13
CA VAL A 12 27.37 -16.78 -17.18
C VAL A 12 27.85 -17.35 -15.83
N VAL A 13 27.08 -17.19 -14.75
CA VAL A 13 27.41 -17.69 -13.42
C VAL A 13 27.14 -19.19 -13.36
N THR A 14 28.14 -20.00 -12.98
CA THR A 14 27.91 -21.45 -12.81
C THR A 14 27.10 -21.71 -11.53
N PRO A 15 26.34 -22.83 -11.46
CA PRO A 15 25.50 -23.14 -10.30
C PRO A 15 26.25 -23.13 -8.96
N ASP A 16 27.54 -23.49 -8.95
CA ASP A 16 28.38 -23.52 -7.74
C ASP A 16 28.61 -22.15 -7.10
N TYR A 17 28.44 -21.07 -7.87
CA TYR A 17 28.54 -19.68 -7.37
C TYR A 17 27.17 -19.05 -7.10
N LEU A 18 26.08 -19.75 -7.40
CA LEU A 18 24.75 -19.30 -7.05
C LEU A 18 24.49 -19.60 -5.57
N PRO A 19 23.74 -18.73 -4.87
CA PRO A 19 23.27 -19.07 -3.53
C PRO A 19 22.39 -20.33 -3.60
N PRO A 20 22.30 -21.09 -2.50
CA PRO A 20 21.33 -22.18 -2.40
C PRO A 20 19.93 -21.69 -2.77
N ALA A 21 19.25 -22.47 -3.63
CA ALA A 21 17.88 -22.14 -4.05
C ALA A 21 16.86 -22.34 -2.91
N GLU A 22 17.17 -23.21 -1.96
CA GLU A 22 16.34 -23.48 -0.80
C GLU A 22 16.54 -22.39 0.27
N ALA A 23 15.43 -21.94 0.87
CA ALA A 23 15.48 -21.04 1.99
C ALA A 23 16.16 -21.74 3.19
N PRO A 24 16.87 -20.98 4.06
CA PRO A 24 17.37 -21.54 5.31
C PRO A 24 16.23 -22.14 6.15
N TYR A 25 16.52 -23.24 6.84
CA TYR A 25 15.56 -23.80 7.79
C TYR A 25 15.18 -22.75 8.85
N PRO A 26 13.88 -22.63 9.19
CA PRO A 26 13.45 -21.72 10.24
C PRO A 26 14.12 -22.14 11.55
N THR A 27 14.67 -21.17 12.26
CA THR A 27 15.27 -21.39 13.59
C THR A 27 14.22 -21.62 14.68
N LEU A 28 12.97 -21.23 14.41
CA LEU A 28 11.86 -21.36 15.34
C LEU A 28 11.23 -22.76 15.23
N THR A 29 11.10 -23.41 16.37
CA THR A 29 10.41 -24.67 16.57
C THR A 29 9.03 -24.44 17.18
N ALA A 30 8.16 -25.46 17.17
CA ALA A 30 6.85 -25.37 17.83
C ALA A 30 6.95 -25.04 19.32
N SER A 31 8.08 -25.39 19.97
CA SER A 31 8.36 -25.06 21.37
C SER A 31 8.71 -23.57 21.59
N ASP A 32 9.16 -22.87 20.54
CA ASP A 32 9.44 -21.43 20.59
C ASP A 32 8.16 -20.59 20.41
N VAL A 33 7.05 -21.22 20.03
CA VAL A 33 5.74 -20.57 19.87
C VAL A 33 4.98 -20.70 21.19
N ILE A 34 4.98 -19.63 21.99
CA ILE A 34 4.24 -19.54 23.26
C ILE A 34 2.79 -19.07 23.07
N GLU A 35 2.27 -19.02 21.85
CA GLU A 35 0.96 -18.45 21.57
C GLU A 35 -0.15 -19.37 22.13
N PRO A 36 -0.97 -18.88 23.07
CA PRO A 36 -2.11 -19.65 23.55
C PRO A 36 -3.17 -19.77 22.44
N PRO A 37 -4.03 -20.81 22.47
CA PRO A 37 -5.12 -20.93 21.51
C PRO A 37 -6.03 -19.69 21.55
N LEU A 38 -6.52 -19.27 20.39
CA LEU A 38 -7.51 -18.20 20.30
C LEU A 38 -8.73 -18.55 21.16
N PRO A 39 -9.31 -17.58 21.90
CA PRO A 39 -10.51 -17.84 22.68
C PRO A 39 -11.65 -18.30 21.77
N SER A 40 -12.47 -19.23 22.25
CA SER A 40 -13.67 -19.66 21.53
C SER A 40 -14.56 -18.46 21.26
N VAL A 41 -14.87 -18.23 19.97
CA VAL A 41 -15.82 -17.19 19.57
C VAL A 41 -17.22 -17.71 19.89
N GLU A 42 -17.78 -17.23 21.00
CA GLU A 42 -19.22 -17.41 21.25
C GLU A 42 -19.96 -16.52 20.24
N SER A 43 -20.78 -17.13 19.38
CA SER A 43 -21.59 -16.37 18.43
C SER A 43 -22.64 -15.61 19.21
N ALA A 44 -22.44 -14.32 19.44
CA ALA A 44 -23.47 -13.47 20.01
C ALA A 44 -24.70 -13.48 19.09
N PRO A 45 -25.92 -13.61 19.62
CA PRO A 45 -27.14 -13.43 18.83
C PRO A 45 -27.08 -12.07 18.14
N ALA A 46 -27.37 -12.04 16.83
CA ALA A 46 -27.48 -10.80 16.09
C ALA A 46 -28.47 -9.86 16.81
N PRO A 47 -28.14 -8.57 17.00
CA PRO A 47 -29.09 -7.61 17.55
C PRO A 47 -30.38 -7.63 16.72
N GLY A 48 -31.52 -7.86 17.37
CA GLY A 48 -32.82 -7.76 16.73
C GLY A 48 -33.04 -6.36 16.14
N PRO A 49 -33.94 -6.21 15.15
CA PRO A 49 -34.15 -4.94 14.46
C PRO A 49 -34.61 -3.89 15.46
N THR A 50 -33.68 -3.04 15.91
CA THR A 50 -34.00 -1.89 16.75
C THR A 50 -34.58 -0.83 15.81
N GLY A 51 -35.91 -0.82 15.72
CA GLY A 51 -36.68 0.21 15.05
C GLY A 51 -36.52 1.55 15.77
N ARG A 52 -35.41 2.23 15.56
CA ARG A 52 -35.24 3.66 15.86
C ARG A 52 -34.23 4.23 14.88
N SER A 53 -34.76 4.84 13.81
CA SER A 53 -34.01 5.73 12.94
C SER A 53 -33.56 6.94 13.76
N THR A 54 -32.38 6.85 14.38
CA THR A 54 -31.65 8.04 14.78
C THR A 54 -31.06 8.61 13.49
N VAL A 55 -31.78 9.56 12.90
CA VAL A 55 -31.20 10.47 11.89
C VAL A 55 -30.05 11.19 12.58
N GLY A 56 -28.84 10.65 12.42
CA GLY A 56 -27.62 11.32 12.81
C GLY A 56 -27.50 12.63 12.05
N ALA A 57 -26.97 13.66 12.72
CA ALA A 57 -26.72 14.95 12.10
C ALA A 57 -25.94 14.77 10.78
N PRO A 58 -26.24 15.58 9.74
CA PRO A 58 -25.56 15.46 8.46
C PRO A 58 -24.04 15.61 8.64
N PRO A 59 -23.23 14.82 7.91
CA PRO A 59 -21.78 14.93 8.00
C PRO A 59 -21.34 16.36 7.64
N PRO A 60 -20.28 16.88 8.28
CA PRO A 60 -19.77 18.20 7.96
C PRO A 60 -19.41 18.27 6.47
N PRO A 61 -19.66 19.42 5.80
CA PRO A 61 -19.40 19.55 4.37
C PRO A 61 -17.93 19.26 4.08
N ASN A 62 -17.71 18.42 3.06
CA ASN A 62 -16.39 18.03 2.60
C ASN A 62 -15.56 19.29 2.28
N ARG A 63 -14.47 19.52 3.02
CA ARG A 63 -13.60 20.70 2.89
C ARG A 63 -12.66 20.63 1.68
N GLN A 64 -13.15 20.11 0.55
CA GLN A 64 -12.39 20.00 -0.69
C GLN A 64 -12.40 21.22 -1.64
N PRO A 65 -12.87 22.45 -1.31
CA PRO A 65 -12.76 23.55 -2.27
C PRO A 65 -11.37 24.21 -2.33
N LYS A 66 -10.27 23.49 -2.01
CA LYS A 66 -8.93 24.10 -1.89
C LYS A 66 -7.83 23.50 -2.76
N ILE A 67 -8.13 22.48 -3.57
CA ILE A 67 -7.14 21.85 -4.46
C ILE A 67 -7.21 22.42 -5.89
N ALA A 68 -8.39 22.84 -6.35
CA ALA A 68 -8.57 23.37 -7.70
C ALA A 68 -7.91 24.75 -7.94
N ALA A 69 -7.97 25.65 -6.94
CA ALA A 69 -7.41 27.01 -7.08
C ALA A 69 -5.87 27.00 -7.17
N GLY A 70 -5.20 26.10 -6.45
CA GLY A 70 -3.74 25.97 -6.49
C GLY A 70 -3.23 25.48 -7.85
N PHE A 71 -3.93 24.52 -8.46
CA PHE A 71 -3.56 24.00 -9.78
C PHE A 71 -3.70 25.06 -10.88
N PHE A 72 -4.77 25.86 -10.84
CA PHE A 72 -4.99 26.95 -11.80
C PHE A 72 -3.90 28.03 -11.70
N LEU A 73 -3.57 28.47 -10.48
CA LEU A 73 -2.57 29.52 -10.28
C LEU A 73 -1.16 29.05 -10.68
N SER A 74 -0.82 27.80 -10.39
CA SER A 74 0.45 27.19 -10.80
C SER A 74 0.57 27.08 -12.33
N SER A 75 -0.51 26.68 -12.99
CA SER A 75 -0.55 26.55 -14.46
C SER A 75 -0.44 27.91 -15.15
N LEU A 76 -1.10 28.95 -14.63
CA LEU A 76 -1.01 30.31 -15.14
C LEU A 76 0.40 30.89 -14.98
N ALA A 77 1.04 30.67 -13.82
CA ALA A 77 2.40 31.13 -13.57
C ALA A 77 3.42 30.50 -14.55
N MET A 78 3.30 29.20 -14.82
CA MET A 78 4.11 28.50 -15.84
C MET A 78 3.95 29.11 -17.23
N LEU A 79 2.72 29.38 -17.67
CA LEU A 79 2.46 29.98 -18.99
C LEU A 79 3.12 31.36 -19.13
N ILE A 80 2.99 32.21 -18.11
CA ILE A 80 3.61 33.54 -18.12
C ILE A 80 5.14 33.40 -18.20
N ALA A 81 5.74 32.52 -17.40
CA ALA A 81 7.19 32.28 -17.43
C ALA A 81 7.67 31.81 -18.81
N THR A 82 6.92 30.91 -19.48
CA THR A 82 7.28 30.47 -20.83
C THR A 82 7.18 31.59 -21.88
N LEU A 83 6.24 32.53 -21.73
CA LEU A 83 6.11 33.66 -22.64
C LEU A 83 7.26 34.66 -22.48
N PHE A 84 7.77 34.85 -21.27
CA PHE A 84 8.94 35.70 -21.01
C PHE A 84 10.28 35.09 -21.45
N LEU A 85 10.33 33.76 -21.59
CA LEU A 85 11.51 33.03 -22.06
C LEU A 85 11.55 32.80 -23.58
N LEU A 86 10.49 33.20 -24.28
CA LEU A 86 10.43 33.24 -25.74
C LEU A 86 10.90 34.61 -26.25
#